data_AF-A0A2D6UUP1-F1
#
_entry.id   AF-A0A2D6UUP1-F1
#
_cell.length_a   1.000
_cell.length_b   1.000
_cell.length_c   1.000
_cell.angle_alpha   90.00
_cell.angle_beta   90.00
_cell.angle_gamma   90.00
#
_symmetry.space_group_name_H-M   'P 1'
#
loop_
_entity.id
_entity.type
_entity.pdbx_description
1 polymer ?
#
loop_
_entity_poly.entity_id
_entity_poly.type
_entity_poly.pdbx_seq_one_letter_code
_entity_poly.pdbx_strand_id
1 'polypeptide(L)'
;EDEEPEKAKAEPDSGEAEAGEDDGGEAPIADFDFGGDGDGDVTEPDDAGGARAVTGAPDRIGRTELVAILLSRKTKLHFMALLALLTAFMLLRNISVDLLLMLGYGGTLGYLLTGALTRLEAVRELSRSEHPTSLALPLVLGALCAGGIFWGLHNPEWGDSLRSALGMGLVAIFIVWQFAQAWWMRVPFREFALGRSEADAADASRQGQLLNALSPALWMVAGFVIFIVLARYSDSFSDQFTPFFQFTWVALILGLGTAVFLLLRRMQGDAATDPGVAAFSGWFALGYWGFLAYHAGVLLYSLSRDPSFVFDLLFMFVTILVAIYSLSVQALKAEGIINRHNVIFYATAFTIAYGASSFFLTADEGVINDTKTVGRVAHVIVLASGMLVLLLVNYNFLRRRNLVEGSFTAALRGQ
;
A
#
# COMPACT_ATOMS: atom_id res chain seq x y z
N GLU A 1 -19.70 69.42 -38.85
CA GLU A 1 -19.80 68.82 -40.18
C GLU A 1 -18.39 68.63 -40.73
N ASP A 2 -17.54 67.91 -40.01
CA ASP A 2 -17.59 66.46 -39.69
C ASP A 2 -17.00 65.68 -40.86
N GLU A 3 -15.78 65.18 -40.67
CA GLU A 3 -15.37 63.85 -41.12
C GLU A 3 -13.99 63.54 -40.50
N GLU A 4 -14.01 62.63 -39.53
CA GLU A 4 -12.81 61.90 -39.07
C GLU A 4 -12.30 60.98 -40.19
N PRO A 5 -11.00 60.65 -40.15
CA PRO A 5 -10.63 59.27 -40.40
C PRO A 5 -9.85 58.67 -39.22
N GLU A 6 -10.31 57.50 -38.77
CA GLU A 6 -9.59 56.59 -37.87
C GLU A 6 -8.19 56.30 -38.39
N LYS A 7 -7.17 56.58 -37.57
CA LYS A 7 -5.81 56.08 -37.75
C LYS A 7 -5.60 54.87 -36.85
N ALA A 8 -5.36 53.73 -37.49
CA ALA A 8 -4.83 52.51 -36.90
C ALA A 8 -3.57 52.81 -36.07
N LYS A 9 -3.56 52.37 -34.81
CA LYS A 9 -2.39 52.44 -33.93
C LYS A 9 -1.46 51.27 -34.23
N ALA A 10 -0.21 51.63 -34.50
CA ALA A 10 0.93 50.74 -34.61
C ALA A 10 1.32 50.15 -33.25
N GLU A 11 1.66 48.86 -33.23
CA GLU A 11 2.51 48.27 -32.20
C GLU A 11 3.98 48.41 -32.67
N PRO A 12 4.88 48.95 -31.83
CA PRO A 12 6.30 48.93 -32.12
C PRO A 12 6.98 47.73 -31.45
N ASP A 13 7.83 47.12 -32.28
CA ASP A 13 8.95 46.25 -31.96
C ASP A 13 9.89 46.88 -30.90
N SER A 14 10.21 46.11 -29.86
CA SER A 14 11.30 46.30 -28.92
C SER A 14 11.47 44.97 -28.19
N GLY A 15 12.57 44.24 -28.25
CA GLY A 15 13.96 44.68 -28.23
C GLY A 15 14.61 43.78 -27.19
N GLU A 16 15.59 43.00 -27.62
CA GLU A 16 16.40 42.14 -26.76
C GLU A 16 16.96 42.94 -25.58
N ALA A 17 16.69 42.45 -24.37
CA ALA A 17 17.39 42.87 -23.16
C ALA A 17 17.83 41.60 -22.44
N GLU A 18 19.14 41.37 -22.49
CA GLU A 18 19.83 40.42 -21.63
C GLU A 18 19.53 40.73 -20.16
N ALA A 19 19.10 39.71 -19.42
CA ALA A 19 19.06 39.73 -17.97
C ALA A 19 19.87 38.53 -17.49
N GLY A 20 20.88 38.83 -16.68
CA GLY A 20 22.01 37.97 -16.36
C GLY A 20 21.67 36.64 -15.69
N GLU A 21 22.65 35.76 -15.82
CA GLU A 21 22.80 34.48 -15.14
C GLU A 21 22.56 34.65 -13.62
N ASP A 22 21.39 34.21 -13.16
CA ASP A 22 21.17 33.87 -11.76
C ASP A 22 21.58 32.39 -11.61
N ASP A 23 22.84 32.22 -11.19
CA ASP A 23 23.46 30.95 -10.86
C ASP A 23 22.60 30.27 -9.79
N GLY A 24 21.80 29.29 -10.23
CA GLY A 24 20.90 28.52 -9.40
C GLY A 24 21.69 27.80 -8.34
N GLY A 25 21.83 28.43 -7.17
CA GLY A 25 22.42 27.84 -5.98
C GLY A 25 21.75 26.50 -5.69
N GLU A 26 22.49 25.43 -5.94
CA GLU A 26 22.22 24.09 -5.46
C GLU A 26 21.80 24.19 -3.99
N ALA A 27 20.52 23.91 -3.70
CA ALA A 27 20.11 23.64 -2.34
C ALA A 27 20.96 22.45 -1.87
N PRO A 28 21.80 22.60 -0.82
CA PRO A 28 22.67 21.53 -0.40
C PRO A 28 21.81 20.34 -0.01
N ILE A 29 22.16 19.17 -0.55
CA ILE A 29 21.72 17.88 -0.07
C ILE A 29 22.03 17.88 1.43
N ALA A 30 21.01 17.99 2.27
CA ALA A 30 21.20 17.85 3.71
C ALA A 30 21.61 16.41 3.96
N ASP A 31 22.89 16.24 4.26
CA ASP A 31 23.48 15.01 4.77
C ASP A 31 22.65 14.50 5.95
N PHE A 32 22.37 13.20 5.92
CA PHE A 32 21.87 12.47 7.07
C PHE A 32 22.98 12.42 8.11
N ASP A 33 22.99 13.38 9.04
CA ASP A 33 23.84 13.31 10.22
C ASP A 33 23.31 12.20 11.16
N PHE A 34 24.05 11.09 11.20
CA PHE A 34 23.97 10.06 12.24
C PHE A 34 25.14 10.22 13.22
N GLY A 35 25.36 11.43 13.74
CA GLY A 35 26.25 11.70 14.87
C GLY A 35 25.49 11.68 16.19
N GLY A 36 25.69 10.62 16.98
CA GLY A 36 25.39 10.65 18.41
C GLY A 36 26.63 11.10 19.16
N ASP A 37 26.59 12.31 19.73
CA ASP A 37 27.60 12.75 20.68
C ASP A 37 27.58 11.84 21.92
N GLY A 38 28.70 11.16 22.12
CA GLY A 38 28.99 10.35 23.29
C GLY A 38 30.50 10.08 23.36
N ASP A 39 31.20 10.94 24.10
CA ASP A 39 32.63 10.87 24.41
C ASP A 39 33.15 9.45 24.64
N GLY A 40 34.23 9.09 23.96
CA GLY A 40 34.93 7.82 24.12
C GLY A 40 36.10 7.66 23.17
N ASP A 41 37.14 8.47 23.39
CA ASP A 41 38.51 8.37 22.87
C ASP A 41 39.00 6.93 22.60
N VAL A 42 39.24 6.58 21.33
CA VAL A 42 40.27 5.60 20.91
C VAL A 42 40.75 5.91 19.47
N THR A 43 41.87 6.61 19.39
CA THR A 43 42.95 6.57 18.36
C THR A 43 42.72 5.88 17.00
N GLU A 44 42.93 6.63 15.91
CA GLU A 44 43.28 6.11 14.57
C GLU A 44 44.61 5.31 14.58
N PRO A 45 44.83 4.46 13.56
CA PRO A 45 45.80 4.89 12.54
C PRO A 45 45.38 4.66 11.09
N ASP A 46 45.89 5.56 10.24
CA ASP A 46 46.01 5.53 8.78
C ASP A 46 46.38 4.16 8.19
N ASP A 47 45.74 3.79 7.07
CA ASP A 47 46.49 3.56 5.82
C ASP A 47 45.60 3.35 4.57
N ALA A 48 45.94 4.13 3.54
CA ALA A 48 45.96 3.82 2.11
C ALA A 48 44.68 3.41 1.34
N GLY A 49 44.15 4.39 0.60
CA GLY A 49 44.13 4.32 -0.88
C GLY A 49 43.08 3.43 -1.55
N GLY A 50 41.97 4.02 -1.95
CA GLY A 50 41.05 3.40 -2.91
C GLY A 50 39.82 4.26 -3.17
N ALA A 51 39.90 5.17 -4.14
CA ALA A 51 38.75 5.93 -4.62
C ALA A 51 37.64 4.97 -5.09
N ARG A 52 36.62 4.78 -4.26
CA ARG A 52 35.43 4.00 -4.60
C ARG A 52 34.50 4.93 -5.37
N ALA A 53 34.47 4.74 -6.68
CA ALA A 53 33.56 5.43 -7.59
C ALA A 53 32.11 5.28 -7.09
N VAL A 54 31.51 6.41 -6.74
CA VAL A 54 30.09 6.54 -6.42
C VAL A 54 29.30 6.38 -7.72
N THR A 55 28.88 5.15 -8.03
CA THR A 55 27.93 4.90 -9.10
C THR A 55 26.52 5.19 -8.58
N GLY A 56 25.96 6.32 -8.99
CA GLY A 56 24.61 6.75 -8.65
C GLY A 56 23.55 5.78 -9.13
N ALA A 57 23.05 4.95 -8.22
CA ALA A 57 21.69 4.44 -8.26
C ALA A 57 20.85 5.34 -7.34
N PRO A 58 19.62 5.72 -7.70
CA PRO A 58 18.74 6.39 -6.73
C PRO A 58 18.55 5.44 -5.55
N ASP A 59 18.88 5.92 -4.36
CA ASP A 59 18.96 5.15 -3.11
C ASP A 59 17.73 4.23 -2.95
N ARG A 60 17.97 2.93 -3.17
CA ARG A 60 16.95 1.89 -3.02
C ARG A 60 16.83 1.60 -1.52
N ILE A 61 15.75 2.07 -0.89
CA ILE A 61 15.52 1.82 0.54
C ILE A 61 15.56 0.31 0.82
N GLY A 62 16.52 -0.11 1.63
CA GLY A 62 16.72 -1.50 2.02
C GLY A 62 15.55 -2.05 2.85
N ARG A 63 15.31 -3.36 2.78
CA ARG A 63 14.28 -4.04 3.60
C ARG A 63 14.49 -3.80 5.11
N THR A 64 15.75 -3.68 5.53
CA THR A 64 16.16 -3.35 6.90
C THR A 64 15.90 -1.88 7.25
N GLU A 65 16.12 -0.97 6.30
CA GLU A 65 15.83 0.46 6.47
C GLU A 65 14.34 0.73 6.60
N LEU A 66 13.48 -0.02 5.91
CA LEU A 66 12.03 0.10 6.09
C LEU A 66 11.54 -0.29 7.47
N VAL A 67 12.03 -1.42 7.98
CA VAL A 67 11.72 -1.86 9.34
C VAL A 67 12.28 -0.87 10.35
N ALA A 68 13.48 -0.32 10.09
CA ALA A 68 14.08 0.74 10.91
C ALA A 68 13.30 2.06 10.83
N ILE A 69 12.72 2.41 9.68
CA ILE A 69 11.85 3.58 9.48
C ILE A 69 10.51 3.37 10.19
N LEU A 70 9.92 2.16 10.16
CA LEU A 70 8.66 1.83 10.84
C LEU A 70 8.79 1.75 12.36
N LEU A 71 9.94 1.28 12.85
CA LEU A 71 10.29 1.22 14.27
C LEU A 71 11.14 2.42 14.72
N SER A 72 11.26 3.44 13.88
CA SER A 72 11.99 4.66 14.23
C SER A 72 11.30 5.33 15.42
N ARG A 73 12.08 6.08 16.20
CA ARG A 73 11.58 6.82 17.37
C ARG A 73 10.40 7.74 17.01
N LYS A 74 10.36 8.25 15.78
CA LYS A 74 9.34 9.16 15.24
C LYS A 74 8.03 8.48 14.82
N THR A 75 8.08 7.23 14.37
CA THR A 75 6.92 6.49 13.83
C THR A 75 6.35 5.49 14.84
N LYS A 76 7.17 5.05 15.81
CA LYS A 76 6.78 4.10 16.86
C LYS A 76 5.54 4.54 17.64
N LEU A 77 5.42 5.83 17.99
CA LEU A 77 4.28 6.33 18.76
C LEU A 77 2.97 6.22 17.98
N HIS A 78 2.97 6.60 16.70
CA HIS A 78 1.80 6.44 15.84
C HIS A 78 1.44 4.96 15.62
N PHE A 79 2.44 4.10 15.45
CA PHE A 79 2.22 2.66 15.35
C PHE A 79 1.62 2.06 16.63
N MET A 80 2.12 2.44 17.81
CA MET A 80 1.57 1.98 19.09
C MET A 80 0.15 2.49 19.33
N ALA A 81 -0.12 3.76 18.99
CA ALA A 81 -1.47 4.33 19.06
C ALA A 81 -2.45 3.59 18.14
N LEU A 82 -2.00 3.27 16.92
CA LEU A 82 -2.76 2.48 15.97
C LEU A 82 -3.06 1.08 16.52
N LEU A 83 -2.06 0.38 17.07
CA LEU A 83 -2.25 -0.95 17.65
C LEU A 83 -3.24 -0.92 18.83
N ALA A 84 -3.13 0.09 19.70
CA ALA A 84 -4.05 0.30 20.81
C ALA A 84 -5.49 0.53 20.31
N LEU A 85 -5.65 1.33 19.25
CA LEU A 85 -6.96 1.60 18.66
C LEU A 85 -7.58 0.37 17.98
N LEU A 86 -6.78 -0.41 17.24
CA LEU A 86 -7.24 -1.68 16.66
C LEU A 86 -7.63 -2.71 17.74
N THR A 87 -6.90 -2.72 18.86
CA THR A 87 -7.26 -3.52 20.04
C THR A 87 -8.57 -3.03 20.65
N ALA A 88 -8.79 -1.72 20.72
CA ALA A 88 -10.05 -1.16 21.19
C ALA A 88 -11.22 -1.56 20.26
N PHE A 89 -11.06 -1.52 18.94
CA PHE A 89 -12.07 -1.99 17.99
C PHE A 89 -12.44 -3.46 18.21
N MET A 90 -11.43 -4.30 18.46
CA MET A 90 -11.64 -5.72 18.78
C MET A 90 -12.51 -5.92 20.02
N LEU A 91 -12.29 -5.13 21.07
CA LEU A 91 -13.07 -5.21 22.31
C LEU A 91 -14.49 -4.65 22.11
N LEU A 92 -14.62 -3.58 21.34
CA LEU A 92 -15.87 -2.85 21.16
C LEU A 92 -16.86 -3.50 20.19
N ARG A 93 -16.39 -4.37 19.28
CA ARG A 93 -17.24 -4.98 18.24
C ARG A 93 -18.48 -5.69 18.78
N ASN A 94 -18.41 -6.23 20.00
CA ASN A 94 -19.53 -6.94 20.65
C ASN A 94 -20.20 -6.10 21.77
N ILE A 95 -19.83 -4.83 21.92
CA ILE A 95 -20.30 -3.96 23.00
C ILE A 95 -21.13 -2.81 22.45
N SER A 96 -20.63 -2.11 21.42
CA SER A 96 -21.32 -0.94 20.87
C SER A 96 -20.84 -0.62 19.46
N VAL A 97 -21.76 -0.73 18.51
CA VAL A 97 -21.55 -0.26 17.13
C VAL A 97 -21.32 1.24 17.08
N ASP A 98 -22.01 2.04 17.91
CA ASP A 98 -21.83 3.49 17.95
C ASP A 98 -20.42 3.90 18.37
N LEU A 99 -19.84 3.24 19.38
CA LEU A 99 -18.46 3.50 19.77
C LEU A 99 -17.49 3.11 18.65
N LEU A 100 -17.77 2.04 17.92
CA LEU A 100 -16.95 1.62 16.79
C LEU A 100 -17.03 2.62 15.63
N LEU A 101 -18.22 3.12 15.30
CA LEU A 101 -18.43 4.17 14.29
C LEU A 101 -17.71 5.46 14.72
N MET A 102 -17.92 5.90 15.96
CA MET A 102 -17.34 7.11 16.53
C MET A 102 -15.80 7.07 16.50
N LEU A 103 -15.19 6.00 17.04
CA LEU A 103 -13.74 5.88 17.10
C LEU A 103 -13.13 5.57 15.72
N GLY A 104 -13.82 4.80 14.88
CA GLY A 104 -13.39 4.47 13.52
C GLY A 104 -13.27 5.71 12.64
N TYR A 105 -14.36 6.47 12.52
CA TYR A 105 -14.36 7.72 11.75
C TYR A 105 -13.57 8.82 12.44
N GLY A 106 -13.69 8.97 13.76
CA GLY A 106 -12.94 9.96 14.53
C GLY A 106 -11.43 9.78 14.39
N GLY A 107 -10.92 8.58 14.62
CA GLY A 107 -9.49 8.27 14.45
C GLY A 107 -9.01 8.46 13.01
N THR A 108 -9.80 8.01 12.03
CA THR A 108 -9.48 8.19 10.60
C THR A 108 -9.38 9.67 10.23
N LEU A 109 -10.42 10.45 10.56
CA LEU A 109 -10.48 11.88 10.24
C LEU A 109 -9.41 12.68 10.99
N GLY A 110 -9.13 12.35 12.26
CA GLY A 110 -8.08 13.01 13.05
C GLY A 110 -6.71 12.89 12.39
N TYR A 111 -6.36 11.69 11.92
CA TYR A 111 -5.11 11.46 11.19
C TYR A 111 -5.11 12.07 9.78
N LEU A 112 -6.22 12.00 9.03
CA LEU A 112 -6.31 12.64 7.71
C LEU A 112 -6.14 14.16 7.80
N LEU A 113 -6.87 14.80 8.72
CA LEU A 113 -6.80 16.25 8.93
C LEU A 113 -5.41 16.67 9.39
N THR A 114 -4.77 15.89 10.29
CA THR A 114 -3.38 16.12 10.67
C THR A 114 -2.45 16.06 9.47
N GLY A 115 -2.54 15.02 8.64
CA GLY A 115 -1.74 14.88 7.42
C GLY A 115 -1.99 15.99 6.40
N ALA A 116 -3.21 16.53 6.31
CA ALA A 116 -3.51 17.69 5.47
C ALA A 116 -2.89 18.99 6.03
N LEU A 117 -2.98 19.20 7.35
CA LEU A 117 -2.52 20.41 8.03
C LEU A 117 -1.00 20.51 8.15
N THR A 118 -0.26 19.40 8.07
CA THR A 118 1.23 19.39 8.03
C THR A 118 1.85 20.15 6.86
N ARG A 119 1.03 20.65 5.92
CA ARG A 119 1.45 21.64 4.92
C ARG A 119 1.78 23.00 5.53
N LEU A 120 1.21 23.30 6.69
CA LEU A 120 1.51 24.50 7.48
C LEU A 120 2.75 24.23 8.33
N GLU A 121 3.73 25.13 8.28
CA GLU A 121 5.03 24.96 8.95
C GLU A 121 4.89 24.77 10.47
N ALA A 122 4.06 25.57 11.13
CA ALA A 122 3.78 25.47 12.56
C ALA A 122 3.20 24.09 12.96
N VAL A 123 2.35 23.52 12.11
CA VAL A 123 1.76 22.19 12.34
C VAL A 123 2.81 21.10 12.09
N ARG A 124 3.66 21.28 11.08
CA ARG A 124 4.76 20.37 10.76
C ARG A 124 5.74 20.28 11.93
N GLU A 125 6.09 21.41 12.56
CA GLU A 125 7.01 21.44 13.70
C GLU A 125 6.43 20.72 14.93
N LEU A 126 5.16 20.97 15.25
CA LEU A 126 4.47 20.32 16.38
C LEU A 126 4.38 18.79 16.18
N SER A 127 4.04 18.36 14.97
CA SER A 127 3.82 16.96 14.60
C SER A 127 5.11 16.16 14.36
N ARG A 128 6.25 16.82 14.15
CA ARG A 128 7.58 16.20 13.92
C ARG A 128 8.32 15.87 15.21
N SER A 129 7.87 16.37 16.36
CA SER A 129 8.56 16.19 17.64
C SER A 129 8.71 14.71 18.00
N GLU A 130 9.90 14.31 18.47
CA GLU A 130 10.17 12.95 19.02
C GLU A 130 9.42 12.71 20.34
N HIS A 131 8.72 13.73 20.82
CA HIS A 131 7.92 13.73 22.01
C HIS A 131 6.48 13.24 21.74
N PRO A 132 5.77 12.77 22.78
CA PRO A 132 4.37 12.38 22.70
C PRO A 132 3.44 13.50 22.18
N THR A 133 3.91 14.74 22.11
CA THR A 133 3.25 15.88 21.46
C THR A 133 2.94 15.65 19.99
N SER A 134 3.69 14.78 19.28
CA SER A 134 3.36 14.38 17.90
C SER A 134 1.99 13.72 17.76
N LEU A 135 1.49 13.07 18.83
CA LEU A 135 0.14 12.49 18.89
C LEU A 135 -0.94 13.51 19.28
N ALA A 136 -0.57 14.67 19.83
CA ALA A 136 -1.55 15.61 20.36
C ALA A 136 -2.54 16.08 19.28
N LEU A 137 -2.02 16.51 18.13
CA LEU A 137 -2.88 16.99 17.04
C LEU A 137 -3.82 15.92 16.46
N PRO A 138 -3.35 14.71 16.08
CA PRO A 138 -4.26 13.68 15.57
C PRO A 138 -5.27 13.22 16.61
N LEU A 139 -4.90 13.17 17.90
CA LEU A 139 -5.82 12.82 18.97
C LEU A 139 -6.86 13.90 19.23
N VAL A 140 -6.48 15.18 19.28
CA VAL A 140 -7.42 16.30 19.49
C VAL A 140 -8.39 16.40 18.33
N LEU A 141 -7.90 16.41 17.08
CA LEU A 141 -8.76 16.43 15.90
C LEU A 141 -9.66 15.20 15.83
N GLY A 142 -9.11 14.03 16.16
CA GLY A 142 -9.88 12.79 16.20
C GLY A 142 -10.97 12.81 17.27
N ALA A 143 -10.68 13.34 18.45
CA ALA A 143 -11.66 13.51 19.53
C ALA A 143 -12.75 14.52 19.17
N LEU A 144 -12.41 15.62 18.48
CA LEU A 144 -13.39 16.58 17.97
C LEU A 144 -14.32 15.94 16.93
N CYS A 145 -13.77 15.21 15.97
CA CYS A 145 -14.57 14.47 14.99
C CYS A 145 -15.44 13.39 15.65
N ALA A 146 -14.88 12.61 16.58
CA ALA A 146 -15.61 11.63 17.37
C ALA A 146 -16.75 12.28 18.16
N GLY A 147 -16.51 13.41 18.82
CA GLY A 147 -17.53 14.15 19.56
C GLY A 147 -18.67 14.66 18.67
N GLY A 148 -18.35 15.15 17.47
CA GLY A 148 -19.35 15.53 16.47
C GLY A 148 -20.22 14.35 16.02
N ILE A 149 -19.60 13.19 15.77
CA ILE A 149 -20.32 11.96 15.41
C ILE A 149 -21.18 11.47 16.57
N PHE A 150 -20.64 11.46 17.79
CA PHE A 150 -21.37 11.08 18.99
C PHE A 150 -22.63 11.94 19.18
N TRP A 151 -22.48 13.27 19.07
CA TRP A 151 -23.60 14.20 19.16
C TRP A 151 -24.65 13.91 18.08
N GLY A 152 -24.21 13.61 16.86
CA GLY A 152 -25.12 13.26 15.78
C GLY A 152 -25.85 11.94 15.97
N LEU A 153 -25.17 10.90 16.46
CA LEU A 153 -25.77 9.60 16.75
C LEU A 153 -26.83 9.67 17.86
N HIS A 154 -26.68 10.60 18.81
CA HIS A 154 -27.65 10.82 19.90
C HIS A 154 -28.78 11.77 19.53
N ASN A 155 -28.85 12.26 18.29
CA ASN A 155 -29.95 13.10 17.87
C ASN A 155 -31.24 12.27 17.68
N PRO A 156 -32.37 12.63 18.32
CA PRO A 156 -33.59 11.83 18.28
C PRO A 156 -34.29 11.81 16.92
N GLU A 157 -34.02 12.78 16.03
CA GLU A 157 -34.70 12.88 14.73
C GLU A 157 -33.97 12.12 13.62
N TRP A 158 -32.63 12.12 13.65
CA TRP A 158 -31.82 11.59 12.55
C TRP A 158 -30.64 10.70 12.98
N GLY A 159 -30.49 10.40 14.27
CA GLY A 159 -29.41 9.55 14.79
C GLY A 159 -29.35 8.16 14.16
N ASP A 160 -30.50 7.49 14.01
CA ASP A 160 -30.58 6.17 13.36
C ASP A 160 -30.23 6.21 11.87
N SER A 161 -30.62 7.30 11.19
CA SER A 161 -30.26 7.53 9.79
C SER A 161 -28.76 7.76 9.65
N LEU A 162 -28.15 8.54 10.55
CA LEU A 162 -26.71 8.74 10.58
C LEU A 162 -25.97 7.43 10.87
N ARG A 163 -26.42 6.64 11.86
CA ARG A 163 -25.85 5.32 12.18
C ARG A 163 -25.83 4.42 10.95
N SER A 164 -26.95 4.36 10.25
CA SER A 164 -27.10 3.57 9.03
C SER A 164 -26.19 4.07 7.91
N ALA A 165 -26.11 5.39 7.70
CA ALA A 165 -25.25 5.99 6.69
C ALA A 165 -23.76 5.76 6.97
N LEU A 166 -23.32 5.92 8.22
CA LEU A 166 -21.94 5.65 8.64
C LEU A 166 -21.61 4.16 8.55
N GLY A 167 -22.54 3.27 8.93
CA GLY A 167 -22.38 1.83 8.75
C GLY A 167 -22.20 1.43 7.29
N MET A 168 -23.05 1.95 6.40
CA MET A 168 -22.91 1.76 4.94
C MET A 168 -21.61 2.37 4.41
N GLY A 169 -21.16 3.49 4.97
CA GLY A 169 -19.89 4.11 4.64
C GLY A 169 -18.70 3.20 4.98
N LEU A 170 -18.69 2.54 6.14
CA LEU A 170 -17.65 1.57 6.49
C LEU A 170 -17.64 0.38 5.53
N VAL A 171 -18.80 -0.06 5.07
CA VAL A 171 -18.91 -1.16 4.09
C VAL A 171 -18.35 -0.73 2.74
N ALA A 172 -18.67 0.47 2.29
CA ALA A 172 -18.08 1.04 1.09
C ALA A 172 -16.55 1.16 1.21
N ILE A 173 -16.04 1.64 2.36
CA ILE A 173 -14.61 1.68 2.66
C ILE A 173 -13.99 0.29 2.57
N PHE A 174 -14.62 -0.72 3.17
CA PHE A 174 -14.13 -2.10 3.13
C PHE A 174 -14.01 -2.63 1.70
N ILE A 175 -15.02 -2.39 0.86
CA ILE A 175 -15.04 -2.82 -0.55
C ILE A 175 -13.98 -2.08 -1.36
N VAL A 176 -13.89 -0.76 -1.24
CA VAL A 176 -12.87 0.05 -1.95
C VAL A 176 -11.48 -0.37 -1.51
N TRP A 177 -11.30 -0.70 -0.23
CA TRP A 177 -10.03 -1.18 0.30
C TRP A 177 -9.58 -2.48 -0.36
N GLN A 178 -10.48 -3.41 -0.67
CA GLN A 178 -10.13 -4.66 -1.35
C GLN A 178 -9.42 -4.40 -2.69
N PHE A 179 -9.91 -3.41 -3.45
CA PHE A 179 -9.27 -2.99 -4.70
C PHE A 179 -7.93 -2.28 -4.44
N ALA A 180 -7.91 -1.34 -3.49
CA ALA A 180 -6.70 -0.59 -3.13
C ALA A 180 -5.58 -1.52 -2.65
N GLN A 181 -5.94 -2.56 -1.90
CA GLN A 181 -5.03 -3.58 -1.41
C GLN A 181 -4.37 -4.34 -2.57
N ALA A 182 -5.14 -4.90 -3.50
CA ALA A 182 -4.59 -5.57 -4.67
C ALA A 182 -3.64 -4.64 -5.46
N TRP A 183 -4.02 -3.37 -5.59
CA TRP A 183 -3.23 -2.36 -6.28
C TRP A 183 -1.90 -2.03 -5.58
N TRP A 184 -1.91 -1.84 -4.26
CA TRP A 184 -0.70 -1.51 -3.49
C TRP A 184 0.23 -2.70 -3.32
N MET A 185 -0.30 -3.91 -3.14
CA MET A 185 0.52 -5.12 -3.02
C MET A 185 1.42 -5.33 -4.24
N ARG A 186 1.09 -4.77 -5.42
CA ARG A 186 1.97 -4.86 -6.58
C ARG A 186 3.33 -4.22 -6.36
N VAL A 187 3.42 -3.14 -5.57
CA VAL A 187 4.62 -2.29 -5.49
C VAL A 187 5.80 -3.12 -4.96
N PRO A 188 5.71 -3.77 -3.78
CA PRO A 188 6.79 -4.63 -3.30
C PRO A 188 7.10 -5.80 -4.23
N PHE A 189 6.08 -6.44 -4.82
CA PHE A 189 6.32 -7.57 -5.73
C PHE A 189 7.00 -7.13 -7.03
N ARG A 190 6.68 -5.94 -7.52
CA ARG A 190 7.32 -5.34 -8.69
C ARG A 190 8.77 -4.99 -8.40
N GLU A 191 9.05 -4.31 -7.29
CA GLU A 191 10.44 -3.98 -6.89
C GLU A 191 11.27 -5.25 -6.69
N PHE A 192 10.70 -6.29 -6.07
CA PHE A 192 11.35 -7.59 -5.95
C PHE A 192 11.63 -8.25 -7.31
N ALA A 193 10.65 -8.22 -8.22
CA ALA A 193 10.80 -8.81 -9.55
C ALA A 193 11.85 -8.08 -10.40
N LEU A 194 11.88 -6.75 -10.33
CA LEU A 194 12.89 -5.94 -11.02
C LEU A 194 14.31 -6.29 -10.53
N GLY A 195 14.52 -6.32 -9.22
CA GLY A 195 15.82 -6.65 -8.65
C GLY A 195 16.32 -8.06 -9.03
N ARG A 196 15.41 -9.02 -9.25
CA ARG A 196 15.77 -10.36 -9.71
C ARG A 196 15.97 -10.44 -11.22
N SER A 197 15.20 -9.69 -12.01
CA SER A 197 15.36 -9.66 -13.47
C SER A 197 16.66 -8.98 -13.93
N GLU A 198 17.23 -8.09 -13.11
CA GLU A 198 18.50 -7.41 -13.39
C GLU A 198 19.72 -8.30 -13.06
N ALA A 199 19.57 -9.31 -12.20
CA ALA A 199 20.68 -10.10 -11.66
C ALA A 199 21.00 -11.38 -12.46
N ASP A 200 20.03 -11.98 -13.14
CA ASP A 200 20.18 -13.27 -13.82
C ASP A 200 20.17 -13.11 -15.35
N ALA A 201 21.31 -13.31 -16.02
CA ALA A 201 21.46 -13.15 -17.47
C ALA A 201 21.44 -14.48 -18.26
N ALA A 202 21.86 -15.59 -17.66
CA ALA A 202 21.89 -16.90 -18.31
C ALA A 202 20.59 -17.68 -18.01
N ASP A 203 19.94 -18.24 -19.04
CA ASP A 203 18.68 -19.01 -18.96
C ASP A 203 17.44 -18.30 -18.38
N ALA A 204 17.53 -17.00 -18.13
CA ALA A 204 16.47 -16.18 -17.52
C ALA A 204 15.12 -16.27 -18.25
N SER A 205 15.13 -16.46 -19.58
CA SER A 205 13.92 -16.64 -20.39
C SER A 205 13.16 -17.92 -20.05
N ARG A 206 13.86 -19.07 -20.03
CA ARG A 206 13.24 -20.38 -19.76
C ARG A 206 12.78 -20.47 -18.31
N GLN A 207 13.62 -20.00 -17.37
CA GLN A 207 13.28 -19.97 -15.96
C GLN A 207 12.07 -19.07 -15.69
N GLY A 208 12.02 -17.87 -16.28
CA GLY A 208 10.91 -16.94 -16.13
C GLY A 208 9.58 -17.49 -16.64
N GLN A 209 9.58 -18.15 -17.81
CA GLN A 209 8.39 -18.80 -18.35
C GLN A 209 7.90 -19.97 -17.48
N LEU A 210 8.83 -20.80 -17.00
CA LEU A 210 8.51 -21.89 -16.07
C LEU A 210 7.93 -21.35 -14.76
N LEU A 211 8.54 -20.31 -14.18
CA LEU A 211 8.03 -19.68 -12.97
C LEU A 211 6.63 -19.12 -13.19
N ASN A 212 6.37 -18.42 -14.30
CA ASN A 212 5.05 -17.87 -14.57
C ASN A 212 3.98 -18.97 -14.70
N ALA A 213 4.31 -20.07 -15.38
CA ALA A 213 3.39 -21.20 -15.56
C ALA A 213 3.17 -22.00 -14.26
N LEU A 214 4.22 -22.21 -13.46
CA LEU A 214 4.19 -23.09 -12.29
C LEU A 214 3.84 -22.35 -10.99
N SER A 215 3.90 -21.02 -10.95
CA SER A 215 3.59 -20.24 -9.74
C SER A 215 2.23 -20.58 -9.11
N PRO A 216 1.12 -20.69 -9.87
CA PRO A 216 -0.16 -21.11 -9.29
C PRO A 216 -0.06 -22.52 -8.69
N ALA A 217 0.61 -23.45 -9.36
CA ALA A 217 0.74 -24.83 -8.88
C ALA A 217 1.61 -24.93 -7.61
N LEU A 218 2.68 -24.13 -7.52
CA LEU A 218 3.51 -24.05 -6.32
C LEU A 218 2.69 -23.55 -5.12
N TRP A 219 1.91 -22.48 -5.30
CA TRP A 219 1.07 -21.95 -4.23
C TRP A 219 -0.12 -22.83 -3.90
N MET A 220 -0.65 -23.58 -4.86
CA MET A 220 -1.63 -24.63 -4.62
C MET A 220 -1.08 -25.68 -3.64
N VAL A 221 0.12 -26.20 -3.88
CA VAL A 221 0.77 -27.19 -3.01
C VAL A 221 1.08 -26.59 -1.65
N ALA A 222 1.68 -25.39 -1.61
CA ALA A 222 2.00 -24.71 -0.36
C ALA A 222 0.75 -24.46 0.50
N GLY A 223 -0.32 -23.95 -0.10
CA GLY A 223 -1.61 -23.76 0.59
C GLY A 223 -2.20 -25.08 1.08
N PHE A 224 -2.12 -26.14 0.29
CA PHE A 224 -2.60 -27.47 0.71
C PHE A 224 -1.86 -28.00 1.94
N VAL A 225 -0.53 -27.84 1.98
CA VAL A 225 0.29 -28.20 3.16
C VAL A 225 -0.14 -27.38 4.38
N ILE A 226 -0.35 -26.07 4.21
CA ILE A 226 -0.82 -25.20 5.29
C ILE A 226 -2.19 -25.67 5.80
N PHE A 227 -3.13 -26.01 4.92
CA PHE A 227 -4.45 -26.52 5.32
C PHE A 227 -4.36 -27.85 6.07
N ILE A 228 -3.48 -28.76 5.67
CA ILE A 228 -3.25 -30.01 6.40
C ILE A 228 -2.74 -29.72 7.82
N VAL A 229 -1.80 -28.78 7.97
CA VAL A 229 -1.28 -28.36 9.27
C VAL A 229 -2.42 -27.74 10.10
N LEU A 230 -3.20 -26.83 9.54
CA LEU A 230 -4.33 -26.21 10.23
C LEU A 230 -5.39 -27.23 10.66
N ALA A 231 -5.73 -28.20 9.81
CA ALA A 231 -6.67 -29.27 10.13
C ALA A 231 -6.17 -30.16 11.28
N ARG A 232 -4.86 -30.26 11.48
CA ARG A 232 -4.26 -31.01 12.59
C ARG A 232 -4.32 -30.26 13.92
N TYR A 233 -4.24 -28.93 13.89
CA TYR A 233 -4.13 -28.10 15.11
C TYR A 233 -5.42 -27.34 15.46
N SER A 234 -6.42 -27.33 14.58
CA SER A 234 -7.70 -26.65 14.78
C SER A 234 -8.85 -27.58 14.41
N ASP A 235 -9.54 -28.10 15.42
CA ASP A 235 -10.74 -28.93 15.25
C ASP A 235 -11.79 -28.20 14.39
N SER A 236 -11.93 -26.89 14.63
CA SER A 236 -12.78 -25.98 13.86
C SER A 236 -12.46 -25.97 12.36
N PHE A 237 -11.20 -26.13 11.97
CA PHE A 237 -10.79 -26.17 10.56
C PHE A 237 -10.85 -27.61 10.02
N SER A 238 -10.55 -28.61 10.84
CA SER A 238 -10.57 -30.03 10.47
C SER A 238 -11.91 -30.45 9.88
N ASP A 239 -13.02 -30.05 10.51
CA ASP A 239 -14.39 -30.34 10.05
C ASP A 239 -14.68 -29.77 8.65
N GLN A 240 -13.97 -28.72 8.24
CA GLN A 240 -14.16 -28.02 6.97
C GLN A 240 -13.24 -28.53 5.87
N PHE A 241 -12.14 -29.20 6.22
CA PHE A 241 -11.14 -29.73 5.29
C PHE A 241 -11.62 -31.02 4.59
N THR A 242 -12.86 -30.97 4.11
CA THR A 242 -13.57 -32.02 3.40
C THR A 242 -12.98 -32.25 1.99
N PRO A 243 -13.26 -33.40 1.36
CA PRO A 243 -12.89 -33.63 -0.04
C PRO A 243 -13.40 -32.54 -0.99
N PHE A 244 -14.56 -31.94 -0.70
CA PHE A 244 -15.09 -30.82 -1.47
C PHE A 244 -14.21 -29.58 -1.37
N PHE A 245 -13.80 -29.19 -0.15
CA PHE A 245 -12.87 -28.08 0.06
C PHE A 245 -11.56 -28.30 -0.69
N GLN A 246 -10.98 -29.51 -0.55
CA GLN A 246 -9.73 -29.89 -1.19
C GLN A 246 -9.83 -29.79 -2.73
N PHE A 247 -10.90 -30.33 -3.31
CA PHE A 247 -11.15 -30.26 -4.74
C PHE A 247 -11.35 -28.81 -5.22
N THR A 248 -12.18 -28.04 -4.52
CA THR A 248 -12.47 -26.64 -4.89
C THR A 248 -11.21 -25.78 -4.82
N TRP A 249 -10.34 -25.98 -3.83
CA TRP A 249 -9.03 -25.31 -3.76
C TRP A 249 -8.18 -25.56 -5.00
N VAL A 250 -8.01 -26.83 -5.37
CA VAL A 250 -7.22 -27.23 -6.54
C VAL A 250 -7.84 -26.66 -7.81
N ALA A 251 -9.15 -26.80 -7.99
CA ALA A 251 -9.86 -26.31 -9.17
C ALA A 251 -9.77 -24.78 -9.29
N LEU A 252 -9.92 -24.05 -8.18
CA LEU A 252 -9.87 -22.59 -8.15
C LEU A 252 -8.47 -22.08 -8.53
N ILE A 253 -7.42 -22.57 -7.86
CA ILE A 253 -6.06 -22.08 -8.10
C ILE A 253 -5.59 -22.45 -9.52
N LEU A 254 -5.83 -23.68 -9.97
CA LEU A 254 -5.45 -24.10 -11.33
C LEU A 254 -6.28 -23.39 -12.40
N GLY A 255 -7.58 -23.20 -12.18
CA GLY A 255 -8.46 -22.50 -13.10
C GLY A 255 -8.05 -21.03 -13.29
N LEU A 256 -7.89 -20.30 -12.18
CA LEU A 256 -7.42 -18.91 -12.22
C LEU A 256 -5.99 -18.81 -12.77
N GLY A 257 -5.10 -19.71 -12.34
CA GLY A 257 -3.72 -19.80 -12.80
C GLY A 257 -3.61 -19.97 -14.30
N THR A 258 -4.35 -20.93 -14.85
CA THR A 258 -4.39 -21.21 -16.29
C THR A 258 -4.97 -20.03 -17.05
N ALA A 259 -6.07 -19.43 -16.58
CA ALA A 259 -6.67 -18.27 -17.23
C ALA A 259 -5.70 -17.08 -17.30
N VAL A 260 -5.03 -16.73 -16.19
CA VAL A 260 -4.03 -15.64 -16.16
C VAL A 260 -2.85 -15.97 -17.06
N PHE A 261 -2.34 -17.21 -17.03
CA PHE A 261 -1.22 -17.61 -17.88
C PHE A 261 -1.55 -17.47 -19.37
N LEU A 262 -2.73 -17.94 -19.81
CA LEU A 262 -3.16 -17.82 -21.20
C LEU A 262 -3.32 -16.35 -21.62
N LEU A 263 -3.88 -15.51 -20.76
CA LEU A 263 -4.01 -14.07 -21.02
C LEU A 263 -2.66 -13.37 -21.08
N LEU A 264 -1.73 -13.69 -20.16
CA LEU A 264 -0.37 -13.16 -20.17
C LEU A 264 0.38 -13.59 -21.44
N ARG A 265 0.30 -14.86 -21.81
CA ARG A 265 0.94 -15.36 -23.04
C ARG A 265 0.40 -14.66 -24.28
N ARG A 266 -0.93 -14.46 -24.36
CA ARG A 266 -1.57 -13.72 -25.45
C ARG A 266 -1.15 -12.25 -25.49
N MET A 267 -0.97 -11.62 -24.33
CA MET A 267 -0.55 -10.23 -24.21
C MET A 267 0.93 -10.03 -24.56
N GLN A 268 1.80 -10.93 -24.10
CA GLN A 268 3.24 -10.85 -24.32
C GLN A 268 3.63 -11.20 -25.76
N GLY A 269 2.91 -12.11 -26.42
CA GLY A 269 3.22 -12.54 -27.78
C GLY A 269 4.67 -13.01 -27.91
N ASP A 270 5.38 -12.49 -28.91
CA ASP A 270 6.79 -12.82 -29.16
C ASP A 270 7.73 -12.28 -28.08
N ALA A 271 7.33 -11.24 -27.34
CA ALA A 271 8.12 -10.70 -26.24
C ALA A 271 8.15 -11.65 -25.02
N ALA A 272 7.31 -12.70 -24.98
CA ALA A 272 7.34 -13.68 -23.90
C ALA A 272 8.65 -14.48 -23.85
N THR A 273 9.41 -14.54 -24.94
CA THR A 273 10.73 -15.19 -25.00
C THR A 273 11.89 -14.24 -24.72
N ASP A 274 11.63 -12.93 -24.61
CA ASP A 274 12.65 -11.98 -24.19
C ASP A 274 13.10 -12.29 -22.75
N PRO A 275 14.40 -12.46 -22.48
CA PRO A 275 14.90 -12.84 -21.15
C PRO A 275 14.48 -11.88 -20.03
N GLY A 276 14.46 -10.57 -20.29
CA GLY A 276 14.09 -9.56 -19.29
C GLY A 276 12.60 -9.59 -18.98
N VAL A 277 11.75 -9.65 -20.02
CA VAL A 277 10.29 -9.77 -19.87
C VAL A 277 9.92 -11.06 -19.16
N ALA A 278 10.49 -12.19 -19.57
CA ALA A 278 10.20 -13.49 -18.99
C ALA A 278 10.62 -13.57 -17.52
N ALA A 279 11.83 -13.12 -17.19
CA ALA A 279 12.33 -13.12 -15.82
C ALA A 279 11.48 -12.23 -14.91
N PHE A 280 11.20 -10.99 -15.32
CA PHE A 280 10.33 -10.08 -14.58
C PHE A 280 8.94 -10.70 -14.36
N SER A 281 8.32 -11.20 -15.44
CA SER A 281 6.99 -11.79 -15.39
C SER A 281 6.92 -13.00 -14.45
N GLY A 282 7.92 -13.89 -14.51
CA GLY A 282 8.01 -15.07 -13.66
C GLY A 282 8.18 -14.75 -12.18
N TRP A 283 9.10 -13.84 -11.82
CA TRP A 283 9.31 -13.45 -10.42
C TRP A 283 8.14 -12.66 -9.86
N PHE A 284 7.52 -11.79 -10.67
CA PHE A 284 6.33 -11.06 -10.27
C PHE A 284 5.16 -12.02 -10.03
N ALA A 285 4.93 -12.96 -10.95
CA ALA A 285 3.90 -13.99 -10.80
C ALA A 285 4.12 -14.83 -9.55
N LEU A 286 5.35 -15.27 -9.27
CA LEU A 286 5.66 -16.07 -8.08
C LEU A 286 5.27 -15.36 -6.79
N GLY A 287 5.63 -14.08 -6.63
CA GLY A 287 5.28 -13.31 -5.43
C GLY A 287 3.77 -13.03 -5.35
N TYR A 288 3.20 -12.52 -6.45
CA TYR A 288 1.82 -12.04 -6.47
C TYR A 288 0.79 -13.19 -6.37
N TRP A 289 1.11 -14.39 -6.87
CA TRP A 289 0.27 -15.58 -6.67
C TRP A 289 0.17 -16.01 -5.21
N GLY A 290 1.15 -15.70 -4.36
CA GLY A 290 1.03 -15.95 -2.92
C GLY A 290 -0.05 -15.10 -2.28
N PHE A 291 -0.13 -13.82 -2.67
CA PHE A 291 -1.20 -12.92 -2.27
C PHE A 291 -2.58 -13.40 -2.76
N LEU A 292 -2.69 -13.80 -4.03
CA LEU A 292 -3.95 -14.35 -4.56
C LEU A 292 -4.35 -15.67 -3.91
N ALA A 293 -3.39 -16.57 -3.67
CA ALA A 293 -3.62 -17.85 -3.02
C ALA A 293 -4.11 -17.68 -1.58
N TYR A 294 -3.57 -16.69 -0.85
CA TYR A 294 -4.10 -16.31 0.46
C TYR A 294 -5.58 -15.94 0.38
N HIS A 295 -5.95 -15.01 -0.51
CA HIS A 295 -7.34 -14.57 -0.63
C HIS A 295 -8.29 -15.65 -1.15
N ALA A 296 -7.81 -16.54 -2.01
CA ALA A 296 -8.54 -17.74 -2.43
C ALA A 296 -8.78 -18.69 -1.25
N GLY A 297 -7.79 -18.87 -0.38
CA GLY A 297 -7.91 -19.71 0.81
C GLY A 297 -8.92 -19.14 1.80
N VAL A 298 -8.85 -17.83 2.08
CA VAL A 298 -9.81 -17.15 2.97
C VAL A 298 -11.22 -17.15 2.37
N LEU A 299 -11.36 -16.95 1.05
CA LEU A 299 -12.65 -17.07 0.37
C LEU A 299 -13.27 -18.45 0.60
N LEU A 300 -12.50 -19.54 0.40
CA LEU A 300 -13.02 -20.89 0.63
C LEU A 300 -13.37 -21.14 2.09
N TYR A 301 -12.57 -20.64 3.02
CA TYR A 301 -12.88 -20.71 4.44
C TYR A 301 -14.17 -19.96 4.80
N SER A 302 -14.40 -18.79 4.18
CA SER A 302 -15.60 -17.97 4.38
C SER A 302 -16.89 -18.56 3.79
N LEU A 303 -16.79 -19.60 2.95
CA LEU A 303 -17.97 -20.33 2.45
C LEU A 303 -18.61 -21.20 3.53
N SER A 304 -17.85 -21.60 4.55
CA SER A 304 -18.27 -22.57 5.57
C SER A 304 -18.40 -21.99 6.98
N ARG A 305 -17.84 -20.81 7.29
CA ARG A 305 -17.98 -20.13 8.59
C ARG A 305 -17.96 -18.60 8.50
N ASP A 306 -18.29 -17.97 9.63
CA ASP A 306 -17.97 -16.57 9.91
C ASP A 306 -16.46 -16.31 9.73
N PRO A 307 -16.08 -15.13 9.20
CA PRO A 307 -14.69 -14.80 8.88
C PRO A 307 -13.75 -15.03 10.08
N SER A 308 -12.65 -15.75 9.87
CA SER A 308 -11.70 -16.04 10.96
C SER A 308 -10.86 -14.81 11.29
N PHE A 309 -11.24 -14.17 12.39
CA PHE A 309 -10.62 -12.97 12.91
C PHE A 309 -9.09 -13.04 13.10
N VAL A 310 -8.52 -14.20 13.47
CA VAL A 310 -7.07 -14.35 13.72
C VAL A 310 -6.25 -14.25 12.43
N PHE A 311 -6.75 -14.83 11.34
CA PHE A 311 -6.10 -14.70 10.03
C PHE A 311 -6.24 -13.27 9.50
N ASP A 312 -7.40 -12.64 9.70
CA ASP A 312 -7.61 -11.24 9.33
C ASP A 312 -6.72 -10.28 10.10
N LEU A 313 -6.44 -10.49 11.39
CA LEU A 313 -5.58 -9.60 12.17
C LEU A 313 -4.10 -9.69 11.77
N LEU A 314 -3.55 -10.90 11.60
CA LEU A 314 -2.18 -11.10 11.14
C LEU A 314 -2.00 -10.53 9.72
N PHE A 315 -2.98 -10.80 8.86
CA PHE A 315 -2.95 -10.33 7.49
C PHE A 315 -3.17 -8.82 7.38
N MET A 316 -4.04 -8.25 8.23
CA MET A 316 -4.20 -6.82 8.39
C MET A 316 -2.87 -6.19 8.81
N PHE A 317 -2.17 -6.76 9.79
CA PHE A 317 -0.84 -6.29 10.17
C PHE A 317 0.17 -6.30 9.01
N VAL A 318 0.27 -7.41 8.27
CA VAL A 318 1.15 -7.49 7.08
C VAL A 318 0.74 -6.47 6.02
N THR A 319 -0.57 -6.32 5.77
CA THR A 319 -1.11 -5.38 4.78
C THR A 319 -0.83 -3.93 5.17
N ILE A 320 -0.88 -3.60 6.46
CA ILE A 320 -0.53 -2.28 6.99
C ILE A 320 0.94 -1.97 6.73
N LEU A 321 1.84 -2.91 7.03
CA LEU A 321 3.27 -2.74 6.77
C LEU A 321 3.53 -2.51 5.27
N VAL A 322 2.86 -3.29 4.41
CA VAL A 322 3.00 -3.14 2.96
C VAL A 322 2.38 -1.84 2.45
N ALA A 323 1.24 -1.41 3.00
CA ALA A 323 0.60 -0.15 2.63
C ALA A 323 1.48 1.06 3.02
N ILE A 324 2.04 1.06 4.24
CA ILE A 324 3.00 2.07 4.68
C ILE A 324 4.22 2.07 3.77
N TYR A 325 4.77 0.90 3.43
CA TYR A 325 5.90 0.80 2.50
C TYR A 325 5.55 1.38 1.12
N SER A 326 4.44 0.94 0.54
CA SER A 326 3.97 1.34 -0.78
C SER A 326 3.72 2.85 -0.85
N LEU A 327 3.09 3.42 0.18
CA LEU A 327 2.86 4.86 0.29
C LEU A 327 4.17 5.62 0.51
N SER A 328 5.10 5.08 1.29
CA SER A 328 6.43 5.68 1.51
C SER A 328 7.23 5.74 0.21
N VAL A 329 7.25 4.66 -0.58
CA VAL A 329 7.92 4.64 -1.89
C VAL A 329 7.29 5.65 -2.85
N GLN A 330 5.96 5.76 -2.85
CA GLN A 330 5.27 6.75 -3.68
C GLN A 330 5.57 8.18 -3.22
N ALA A 331 5.62 8.42 -1.90
CA ALA A 331 5.92 9.73 -1.32
C ALA A 331 7.35 10.19 -1.57
N LEU A 332 8.30 9.26 -1.77
CA LEU A 332 9.67 9.56 -2.16
C LEU A 332 9.80 9.88 -3.65
N LYS A 333 8.91 9.34 -4.47
CA LYS A 333 8.91 9.48 -5.93
C LYS A 333 8.01 10.64 -6.43
N ALA A 334 7.23 11.28 -5.57
CA ALA A 334 6.22 12.26 -5.98
C ALA A 334 6.26 13.57 -5.16
N GLU A 335 6.23 14.71 -5.85
CA GLU A 335 5.85 16.02 -5.31
C GLU A 335 4.32 16.15 -5.25
N GLY A 336 3.69 15.32 -4.40
CA GLY A 336 2.23 15.20 -4.33
C GLY A 336 1.60 15.67 -3.01
N ILE A 337 0.31 15.40 -2.87
CA ILE A 337 -0.43 15.61 -1.61
C ILE A 337 0.17 14.80 -0.45
N ILE A 338 0.70 13.62 -0.77
CA ILE A 338 1.43 12.75 0.14
C ILE A 338 2.92 12.95 -0.14
N ASN A 339 3.67 13.32 0.90
CA ASN A 339 5.10 13.51 0.89
C ASN A 339 5.73 12.84 2.13
N ARG A 340 7.07 12.85 2.20
CA ARG A 340 7.83 12.21 3.28
C ARG A 340 7.43 12.64 4.69
N HIS A 341 6.87 13.84 4.88
CA HIS A 341 6.53 14.39 6.18
C HIS A 341 5.12 14.01 6.66
N ASN A 342 4.23 13.62 5.74
CA ASN A 342 2.83 13.37 6.07
C ASN A 342 2.35 11.95 5.73
N VAL A 343 3.18 11.16 5.06
CA VAL A 343 2.87 9.77 4.67
C VAL A 343 2.44 8.89 5.85
N ILE A 344 3.06 9.07 7.02
CA ILE A 344 2.70 8.30 8.21
C ILE A 344 1.27 8.58 8.67
N PHE A 345 0.80 9.83 8.53
CA PHE A 345 -0.56 10.19 8.93
C PHE A 345 -1.59 9.59 8.00
N TYR A 346 -1.36 9.67 6.69
CA TYR A 346 -2.25 9.04 5.70
C TYR A 346 -2.28 7.53 5.84
N ALA A 347 -1.11 6.88 5.97
CA ALA A 347 -1.05 5.44 6.12
C ALA A 347 -1.72 4.95 7.41
N THR A 348 -1.57 5.70 8.51
CA THR A 348 -2.27 5.41 9.76
C THR A 348 -3.77 5.60 9.61
N ALA A 349 -4.23 6.71 9.02
CA ALA A 349 -5.67 6.95 8.78
C ALA A 349 -6.31 5.84 7.94
N PHE A 350 -5.67 5.48 6.83
CA PHE A 350 -6.11 4.38 5.95
C PHE A 350 -6.24 3.06 6.72
N THR A 351 -5.28 2.80 7.60
CA THR A 351 -5.32 1.61 8.44
C THR A 351 -6.46 1.64 9.45
N ILE A 352 -6.71 2.79 10.10
CA ILE A 352 -7.81 2.94 11.05
C ILE A 352 -9.14 2.70 10.33
N ALA A 353 -9.33 3.28 9.15
CA ALA A 353 -10.54 3.11 8.35
C ALA A 353 -10.76 1.64 7.96
N TYR A 354 -9.71 0.95 7.54
CA TYR A 354 -9.77 -0.48 7.21
C TYR A 354 -10.05 -1.35 8.45
N GLY A 355 -9.37 -1.07 9.57
CA GLY A 355 -9.60 -1.75 10.83
C GLY A 355 -11.06 -1.59 11.28
N ALA A 356 -11.53 -0.34 11.41
CA ALA A 356 -12.89 -0.04 11.82
C ALA A 356 -13.94 -0.72 10.93
N SER A 357 -13.75 -0.69 9.60
CA SER A 357 -14.67 -1.36 8.68
C SER A 357 -14.65 -2.89 8.81
N SER A 358 -13.47 -3.48 8.98
CA SER A 358 -13.34 -4.93 9.20
C SER A 358 -14.01 -5.36 10.51
N PHE A 359 -13.77 -4.64 11.60
CA PHE A 359 -14.40 -4.93 12.89
C PHE A 359 -15.92 -4.70 12.86
N PHE A 360 -16.39 -3.68 12.13
CA PHE A 360 -17.81 -3.39 11.98
C PHE A 360 -18.56 -4.52 11.28
N LEU A 361 -17.93 -5.13 10.26
CA LEU A 361 -18.48 -6.30 9.57
C LEU A 361 -18.49 -7.57 10.44
N THR A 362 -17.84 -7.56 11.60
CA THR A 362 -17.85 -8.68 12.55
C THR A 362 -18.68 -8.39 13.80
N ALA A 363 -19.33 -7.23 13.88
CA ALA A 363 -20.11 -6.82 15.04
C ALA A 363 -21.51 -7.48 15.04
N ASP A 364 -21.92 -8.01 16.18
CA ASP A 364 -23.21 -8.73 16.34
C ASP A 364 -24.43 -7.82 16.14
N GLU A 365 -24.32 -6.53 16.44
CA GLU A 365 -25.36 -5.51 16.26
C GLU A 365 -25.23 -4.73 14.93
N GLY A 366 -24.43 -5.23 13.98
CA GLY A 366 -24.19 -4.55 12.71
C GLY A 366 -25.48 -4.28 11.92
N VAL A 367 -25.54 -3.14 11.23
CA VAL A 367 -26.65 -2.76 10.33
C VAL A 367 -26.85 -3.78 9.17
N ILE A 368 -25.88 -4.66 8.95
CA ILE A 368 -25.89 -5.69 7.91
C ILE A 368 -26.10 -7.08 8.52
N ASN A 369 -27.23 -7.69 8.18
CA ASN A 369 -27.61 -9.03 8.63
C ASN A 369 -26.82 -10.17 7.95
N ASP A 370 -26.11 -9.90 6.85
CA ASP A 370 -25.37 -10.91 6.07
C ASP A 370 -23.92 -10.50 5.77
N THR A 371 -23.12 -10.44 6.83
CA THR A 371 -21.69 -10.11 6.78
C THR A 371 -20.86 -11.15 6.03
N LYS A 372 -21.34 -12.42 6.00
CA LYS A 372 -20.75 -13.51 5.19
C LYS A 372 -20.79 -13.19 3.71
N THR A 373 -21.89 -12.67 3.20
CA THR A 373 -21.97 -12.24 1.79
C THR A 373 -21.02 -11.08 1.50
N VAL A 374 -20.88 -10.11 2.40
CA VAL A 374 -19.93 -9.00 2.23
C VAL A 374 -18.49 -9.51 2.16
N GLY A 375 -18.09 -10.40 3.07
CA GLY A 375 -16.74 -11.01 3.07
C GLY A 375 -16.44 -11.81 1.80
N ARG A 376 -17.41 -12.61 1.34
CA ARG A 376 -17.28 -13.36 0.08
C ARG A 376 -17.11 -12.44 -1.12
N VAL A 377 -17.98 -11.43 -1.25
CA VAL A 377 -17.91 -10.44 -2.32
C VAL A 377 -16.57 -9.70 -2.29
N ALA A 378 -16.11 -9.31 -1.10
CA ALA A 378 -14.83 -8.64 -0.92
C ALA A 378 -13.65 -9.48 -1.44
N HIS A 379 -13.55 -10.76 -1.06
CA HIS A 379 -12.47 -11.61 -1.56
C HIS A 379 -12.57 -11.91 -3.06
N VAL A 380 -13.78 -12.03 -3.62
CA VAL A 380 -13.96 -12.11 -5.07
C VAL A 380 -13.45 -10.84 -5.76
N ILE A 381 -13.74 -9.66 -5.20
CA ILE A 381 -13.21 -8.39 -5.71
C ILE A 381 -11.68 -8.36 -5.64
N VAL A 382 -11.06 -8.79 -4.53
CA VAL A 382 -9.60 -8.87 -4.44
C VAL A 382 -9.02 -9.80 -5.50
N LEU A 383 -9.60 -10.99 -5.69
CA LEU A 383 -9.11 -11.95 -6.68
C LEU A 383 -9.21 -11.38 -8.10
N ALA A 384 -10.37 -10.82 -8.48
CA ALA A 384 -10.59 -10.23 -9.79
C ALA A 384 -9.68 -9.02 -10.04
N SER A 385 -9.57 -8.11 -9.07
CA SER A 385 -8.70 -6.93 -9.17
C SER A 385 -7.22 -7.31 -9.18
N GLY A 386 -6.81 -8.33 -8.42
CA GLY A 386 -5.44 -8.81 -8.40
C GLY A 386 -5.04 -9.49 -9.71
N MET A 387 -5.94 -10.25 -10.35
CA MET A 387 -5.72 -10.75 -11.72
C MET A 387 -5.55 -9.60 -12.71
N LEU A 388 -6.38 -8.56 -12.62
CA LEU A 388 -6.24 -7.36 -13.46
C LEU A 388 -4.90 -6.66 -13.22
N VAL A 389 -4.45 -6.55 -11.96
CA VAL A 389 -3.14 -5.98 -11.62
C VAL A 389 -1.99 -6.80 -12.22
N LEU A 390 -2.05 -8.13 -12.16
CA LEU A 390 -1.08 -9.02 -12.82
C LEU A 390 -0.95 -8.71 -14.30
N LEU A 391 -2.08 -8.60 -15.00
CA LEU A 391 -2.14 -8.28 -16.41
C LEU A 391 -1.62 -6.87 -16.70
N LEU A 392 -2.04 -5.86 -15.92
CA LEU A 392 -1.66 -4.46 -16.10
C LEU A 392 -0.17 -4.21 -15.84
N VAL A 393 0.41 -4.83 -14.81
CA VAL A 393 1.84 -4.67 -14.50
C VAL A 393 2.70 -5.24 -15.61
N ASN A 394 2.36 -6.43 -16.11
CA ASN A 394 3.03 -7.02 -17.26
C ASN A 394 2.84 -6.18 -18.53
N TYR A 395 1.63 -5.67 -18.79
CA TYR A 395 1.36 -4.79 -19.92
C TYR A 395 2.18 -3.49 -19.88
N ASN A 396 2.20 -2.81 -18.73
CA ASN A 396 2.98 -1.60 -18.52
C ASN A 396 4.47 -1.88 -18.68
N PHE A 397 4.91 -3.08 -18.26
CA PHE A 397 6.26 -3.54 -18.48
C PHE A 397 6.62 -3.67 -19.95
N LEU A 398 5.78 -4.35 -20.72
CA LEU A 398 5.95 -4.48 -22.17
C LEU A 398 5.98 -3.12 -22.88
N ARG A 399 5.12 -2.17 -22.47
CA ARG A 399 5.08 -0.83 -23.06
C ARG A 399 6.12 0.14 -22.51
N ARG A 400 6.99 -0.29 -21.58
CA ARG A 400 7.94 0.54 -20.84
C ARG A 400 7.30 1.79 -20.19
N ARG A 401 5.98 1.80 -20.00
CA ARG A 401 5.27 2.91 -19.34
C ARG A 401 5.39 2.72 -17.83
N ASN A 402 5.79 3.79 -17.14
CA ASN A 402 6.01 3.83 -15.68
C ASN A 402 7.13 2.93 -15.15
N LEU A 403 8.08 2.48 -15.98
CA LEU A 403 9.27 1.74 -15.53
C LEU A 403 10.55 2.54 -15.46
N VAL A 404 10.61 3.67 -16.15
CA VAL A 404 11.86 4.42 -16.32
C VAL A 404 11.52 5.87 -16.66
N GLU A 405 11.15 6.67 -15.68
CA GLU A 405 11.67 8.04 -15.64
C GLU A 405 12.93 7.92 -14.78
N GLY A 406 14.09 7.73 -15.43
CA GLY A 406 15.36 7.51 -14.72
C GLY A 406 16.45 6.81 -15.52
N SER A 407 16.40 5.49 -15.71
CA SER A 407 17.61 4.70 -16.03
C SER A 407 17.47 3.60 -17.10
N PHE A 408 17.15 3.92 -18.35
CA PHE A 408 17.42 3.00 -19.46
C PHE A 408 17.66 3.69 -20.81
N THR A 409 17.02 4.84 -21.06
CA THR A 409 17.23 5.61 -22.30
C THR A 409 18.38 6.60 -22.24
N ALA A 410 18.85 6.99 -21.04
CA ALA A 410 20.13 7.71 -20.89
C ALA A 410 21.31 6.85 -21.39
N ALA A 411 21.22 5.52 -21.29
CA ALA A 411 22.21 4.59 -21.80
C ALA A 411 22.11 4.31 -23.32
N LEU A 412 21.05 4.80 -23.99
CA LEU A 412 20.87 4.65 -25.45
C LEU A 412 21.12 5.95 -26.23
N ARG A 413 21.44 7.07 -25.57
CA ARG A 413 21.88 8.32 -26.21
C ARG A 413 23.37 8.65 -26.00
N GLY A 414 24.13 7.68 -25.51
CA GLY A 414 25.58 7.62 -25.76
C GLY A 414 25.92 7.04 -27.14
N GLN A 415 25.06 7.26 -28.14
CA GLN A 415 25.29 6.98 -29.56
C GLN A 415 24.76 8.15 -30.39
#